data_AF-A0A920PCX2-F1
#
_entry.id   AF-A0A920PCX2-F1
#
_cell.length_a   1.000
_cell.length_b   1.000
_cell.length_c   1.000
_cell.angle_alpha   90.00
_cell.angle_beta   90.00
_cell.angle_gamma   90.00
#
_symmetry.space_group_name_H-M   'P 1'
#
loop_
_entity.id
_entity.type
_entity.pdbx_description
1 polymer ?
#
loop_
_entity_poly.entity_id
_entity_poly.type
_entity_poly.pdbx_seq_one_letter_code
_entity_poly.pdbx_strand_id
1 'polypeptide(L)' 'MEETMLDIMFEPPSQKEIEEVVINEEVVVKGEKPMMVYAKKKQAS' A
#
# COMPACT_ATOMS: atom_id res chain seq x y z
N MET A 1 3.32 0.23 15.08
CA MET A 1 3.48 -0.73 13.97
C MET A 1 2.22 -1.56 13.75
N GLU A 2 1.66 -2.19 14.78
CA GLU A 2 0.42 -2.96 14.66
C GLU A 2 -0.75 -2.14 14.08
N GLU A 3 -0.94 -0.90 14.53
CA GLU A 3 -1.93 0.04 14.01
C GLU A 3 -1.80 0.27 12.49
N THR A 4 -0.60 0.61 12.01
CA THR A 4 -0.31 0.77 10.58
C THR A 4 -0.60 -0.50 9.76
N MET A 5 -0.33 -1.67 10.34
CA MET A 5 -0.56 -2.95 9.67
C MET A 5 -2.04 -3.34 9.64
N LEU A 6 -2.85 -2.92 10.63
CA LEU A 6 -4.29 -3.13 10.62
C LEU A 6 -4.97 -2.41 9.45
N ASP A 7 -4.57 -1.17 9.17
CA ASP A 7 -5.08 -0.40 8.03
C ASP A 7 -4.69 -1.05 6.68
N ILE A 8 -3.44 -1.51 6.57
CA ILE A 8 -2.89 -2.20 5.38
C ILE A 8 -3.49 -3.59 5.18
N MET A 9 -4.00 -4.24 6.23
CA MET A 9 -4.66 -5.55 6.09
C MET A 9 -6.12 -5.45 5.64
N PHE A 10 -6.73 -4.27 5.74
CA PHE A 10 -8.14 -4.08 5.36
C PHE A 10 -8.29 -3.36 4.01
N GLU A 11 -7.61 -2.23 3.79
CA GLU A 11 -7.84 -1.41 2.60
C GLU A 11 -7.20 -2.00 1.32
N PRO A 12 -5.89 -2.29 1.25
CA PRO A 12 -5.23 -2.79 0.05
C PRO A 12 -5.80 -4.10 -0.51
N PRO A 13 -6.14 -5.14 0.28
CA PRO A 13 -6.68 -6.39 -0.27
C PRO A 13 -8.01 -6.21 -1.01
N SER A 14 -8.77 -5.16 -0.69
CA SER A 14 -10.01 -4.83 -1.40
C SER A 14 -9.74 -4.19 -2.79
N GLN A 15 -8.54 -3.65 -3.02
CA GLN A 15 -8.14 -2.95 -4.23
C GLN A 15 -7.28 -3.85 -5.12
N LYS A 16 -7.91 -4.59 -6.03
CA LYS A 16 -7.24 -5.52 -6.95
C LYS A 16 -6.18 -4.89 -7.87
N GLU A 17 -6.15 -3.57 -7.96
CA GLU A 17 -5.17 -2.85 -8.78
C GLU A 17 -3.88 -2.53 -8.02
N ILE A 18 -3.83 -2.69 -6.69
CA ILE A 18 -2.60 -2.53 -5.91
C ILE A 18 -1.75 -3.80 -6.03
N GLU A 19 -0.50 -3.62 -6.44
CA GLU A 19 0.49 -4.70 -6.60
C GLU A 19 1.46 -4.74 -5.41
N GLU A 20 1.85 -3.58 -4.88
CA GLU A 20 2.82 -3.46 -3.80
C GLU A 20 2.49 -2.28 -2.86
N VAL A 21 2.77 -2.45 -1.58
CA VAL A 21 2.66 -1.40 -0.55
C VAL A 21 4.04 -1.17 0.06
N VAL A 22 4.54 0.06 -0.01
CA VAL A 22 5.87 0.41 0.48
C VAL A 22 5.75 1.22 1.78
N ILE A 23 6.41 0.72 2.83
CA ILE A 23 6.49 1.35 4.15
C ILE A 23 7.93 1.82 4.37
N ASN A 24 8.12 3.11 4.64
CA ASN A 24 9.41 3.70 4.96
C ASN A 24 9.45 4.21 6.42
N GLU A 25 10.58 4.79 6.83
CA GLU A 25 10.75 5.33 8.18
C GLU A 25 9.78 6.46 8.51
N GLU A 26 9.38 7.27 7.54
CA GLU A 26 8.44 8.38 7.76
C GLU A 26 7.03 7.89 8.09
N VAL A 27 6.60 6.82 7.42
CA VAL A 27 5.34 6.13 7.76
C VAL A 27 5.36 5.63 9.21
N VAL A 28 6.48 5.08 9.65
CA VAL A 28 6.61 4.48 11.00
C VAL A 28 6.79 5.54 12.09
N VAL A 29 7.62 6.56 11.84
CA VAL A 29 8.05 7.55 12.84
C VAL A 29 7.14 8.77 12.86
N LYS A 30 6.64 9.20 11.70
CA LYS A 30 5.82 10.41 11.55
C LYS A 30 4.34 10.10 11.33
N GLY A 31 3.96 8.84 11.12
CA GLY A 31 2.58 8.45 10.85
C GLY A 31 2.09 8.86 9.46
N GLU A 32 3.00 9.03 8.50
CA GLU A 32 2.63 9.30 7.12
C GLU A 32 1.94 8.10 6.45
N LYS A 33 1.23 8.33 5.34
CA LYS A 33 0.55 7.26 4.63
C LYS A 33 1.54 6.41 3.81
N PRO A 34 1.39 5.07 3.78
CA PRO A 34 2.18 4.20 2.91
C PRO A 34 2.01 4.55 1.43
N MET A 35 3.03 4.27 0.63
CA MET A 35 2.94 4.42 -0.83
C MET A 35 2.33 3.16 -1.45
N MET A 36 1.33 3.34 -2.32
CA MET A 36 0.67 2.26 -3.06
C MET A 36 1.21 2.22 -4.50
N VAL A 37 1.74 1.07 -4.90
CA VAL A 37 2.18 0.80 -6.27
C VAL A 37 1.07 0.02 -6.97
N TYR A 38 0.56 0.58 -8.05
CA TYR A 38 -0.51 -0.03 -8.83
C TYR A 38 0.06 -0.87 -9.97
N ALA A 39 -0.58 -2.03 -10.19
CA ALA A 39 -0.26 -2.89 -11.32
C ALA A 39 -0.37 -2.10 -12.62
N LYS A 40 0.71 -2.11 -13.41
CA LYS A 40 0.64 -1.57 -14.76
C LYS A 40 -0.37 -2.40 -15.53
N LYS A 41 -1.52 -1.82 -15.88
CA LYS A 41 -2.44 -2.45 -16.85
C LYS A 41 -1.60 -2.74 -18.08
N LYS A 42 -1.35 -4.03 -18.36
CA LYS A 42 -0.81 -4.48 -19.63
C LYS A 42 -1.77 -3.90 -20.67
N GLN A 43 -1.35 -2.85 -21.38
CA GLN A 43 -2.04 -2.46 -22.61
C GLN A 43 -1.92 -3.70 -23.49
N ALA A 44 -3.05 -4.36 -23.73
CA ALA A 44 -3.13 -5.44 -24.69
C ALA A 44 -2.66 -4.85 -26.03
N SER A 45 -1.50 -5.32 -26.50
CA SER A 45 -1.05 -5.13 -27.87
C SER A 45 -1.85 -6.04 -28.80
#